data_AF-A0A3D4BFE1-F1
#
_entry.id   AF-A0A3D4BFE1-F1
#
_cell.length_a   1.000
_cell.length_b   1.000
_cell.length_c   1.000
_cell.angle_alpha   90.00
_cell.angle_beta   90.00
_cell.angle_gamma   90.00
#
_symmetry.space_group_name_H-M   'P 1'
#
loop_
_entity.id
_entity.type
_entity.pdbx_description
1 polymer ?
#
loop_
_entity_poly.entity_id
_entity_poly.type
_entity_poly.pdbx_seq_one_letter_code
_entity_poly.pdbx_strand_id
1 'polypeptide(L)'
;MPDRINSQNKNIEEINLICKQNNIDVVYFCAPFCNEMKNLNFINKLKNKLPNFIDFSRAIKSNEYFKDCAHLNGKGAQVFTQKLIDSCLVSHK
;
A
#
# COMPACT_ATOMS: atom_id res chain seq x y z
N MET A 1 -8.22 -11.34 -3.41
CA MET A 1 -6.89 -10.96 -3.96
C MET A 1 -6.41 -12.05 -4.90
N PRO A 2 -5.54 -11.74 -5.89
CA PRO A 2 -4.94 -12.74 -6.76
C PRO A 2 -4.09 -13.75 -5.99
N ASP A 3 -4.05 -15.00 -6.44
CA ASP A 3 -3.28 -16.06 -5.77
C ASP A 3 -1.81 -16.12 -6.22
N ARG A 4 -1.50 -15.53 -7.39
CA ARG A 4 -0.20 -15.59 -8.04
C ARG A 4 0.32 -14.18 -8.30
N ILE A 5 1.64 -14.04 -8.19
CA ILE A 5 2.37 -12.82 -8.55
C ILE A 5 3.17 -13.11 -9.81
N ASN A 6 3.03 -12.23 -10.81
CA ASN A 6 3.82 -12.35 -12.03
C ASN A 6 5.28 -11.96 -11.76
N SER A 7 6.19 -12.51 -12.55
CA SER A 7 7.62 -12.18 -12.43
C SER A 7 7.91 -10.72 -12.77
N GLN A 8 7.13 -10.15 -13.70
CA GLN A 8 7.21 -8.78 -14.21
C GLN A 8 5.86 -8.07 -14.14
N ASN A 9 5.91 -6.74 -14.04
CA ASN A 9 4.75 -5.87 -14.09
C ASN A 9 5.11 -4.60 -14.85
N LYS A 10 4.67 -4.51 -16.11
CA LYS A 10 4.99 -3.41 -17.03
C LYS A 10 4.62 -2.04 -16.46
N ASN A 11 3.51 -1.94 -15.73
CA ASN A 11 3.07 -0.67 -15.14
C ASN A 11 4.05 -0.18 -14.06
N ILE A 12 4.55 -1.09 -13.22
CA ILE A 12 5.54 -0.74 -12.19
C ILE A 12 6.89 -0.38 -12.83
N GLU A 13 7.30 -1.11 -13.86
CA GLU A 13 8.52 -0.82 -14.61
C GLU A 13 8.47 0.57 -15.25
N GLU A 14 7.33 0.94 -15.83
CA GLU A 14 7.11 2.26 -16.42
C GLU A 14 7.09 3.38 -15.36
N ILE A 15 6.39 3.19 -14.24
CA ILE A 15 6.40 4.15 -13.12
C ILE A 15 7.83 4.36 -12.62
N ASN A 16 8.58 3.28 -12.39
CA ASN A 16 9.97 3.36 -11.93
C ASN A 16 10.86 4.12 -12.93
N LEU A 17 10.66 3.90 -14.23
CA LEU A 17 11.41 4.60 -15.26
C LEU A 17 11.13 6.10 -15.22
N ILE A 18 9.86 6.50 -15.16
CA ILE A 18 9.44 7.90 -15.08
C ILE A 18 10.02 8.55 -13.81
N CYS A 19 9.90 7.89 -12.66
CA CYS A 19 10.43 8.41 -11.39
C CYS A 19 11.95 8.60 -11.44
N LYS A 20 12.68 7.62 -11.99
CA LYS A 20 14.14 7.71 -12.16
C LYS A 20 14.54 8.85 -13.10
N GLN A 21 13.85 9.00 -14.23
CA GLN A 21 14.13 10.08 -15.19
C GLN A 21 13.90 11.47 -14.62
N ASN A 22 12.94 11.61 -13.69
CA ASN A 22 12.56 12.87 -13.08
C ASN A 22 13.14 13.08 -11.67
N ASN A 23 14.06 12.22 -11.22
CA ASN A 23 14.65 12.26 -9.87
C ASN A 23 13.60 12.29 -8.74
N ILE A 24 12.55 11.50 -8.88
CA ILE A 24 11.47 11.33 -7.90
C ILE A 24 11.77 10.08 -7.07
N ASP A 25 11.81 10.22 -5.74
CA ASP A 25 11.84 9.07 -4.83
C ASP A 25 10.44 8.48 -4.70
N VAL A 26 10.25 7.27 -5.23
CA VAL A 26 8.94 6.60 -5.28
C VAL A 26 8.80 5.63 -4.12
N VAL A 27 7.71 5.78 -3.37
CA VAL A 27 7.33 4.88 -2.29
C VAL A 27 6.04 4.15 -2.67
N TYR A 28 6.10 2.83 -2.70
CA TYR A 28 4.93 1.98 -2.94
C TYR A 28 4.30 1.59 -1.61
N PHE A 29 2.97 1.56 -1.55
CA PHE A 29 2.28 1.05 -0.38
C PHE A 29 1.00 0.30 -0.72
N CYS A 30 0.53 -0.52 0.21
CA CYS A 30 -0.80 -1.13 0.14
C CYS A 30 -1.70 -0.50 1.20
N ALA A 31 -2.84 0.05 0.76
CA ALA A 31 -3.83 0.65 1.63
C ALA A 31 -4.49 -0.40 2.56
N PRO A 32 -5.09 0.03 3.70
CA PRO A 32 -5.74 -0.87 4.63
C PRO A 32 -6.92 -1.62 4.03
N PHE A 33 -7.11 -2.86 4.49
CA PHE A 33 -8.30 -3.67 4.24
C PHE A 33 -9.04 -3.95 5.56
N CYS A 34 -10.36 -4.17 5.48
CA CYS A 34 -11.15 -4.63 6.63
C CYS A 34 -10.60 -5.97 7.16
N ASN A 35 -10.99 -6.36 8.38
CA ASN A 35 -10.51 -7.61 8.99
C ASN A 35 -10.95 -8.86 8.20
N GLU A 36 -12.08 -8.79 7.52
CA GLU A 36 -12.70 -9.88 6.76
C GLU A 36 -11.98 -10.16 5.44
N MET A 37 -11.10 -9.26 4.97
CA MET A 37 -10.32 -9.47 3.75
C MET A 37 -9.42 -10.70 3.92
N LYS A 38 -9.65 -11.68 3.05
CA LYS A 38 -8.89 -12.93 2.97
C LYS A 38 -7.74 -12.81 1.96
N ASN A 39 -6.82 -13.77 2.03
CA ASN A 39 -5.73 -13.92 1.07
C ASN A 39 -4.73 -12.75 1.03
N LEU A 40 -4.30 -12.29 2.21
CA LEU A 40 -3.22 -11.30 2.34
C LEU A 40 -1.83 -11.84 2.02
N ASN A 41 -1.69 -13.14 1.73
CA ASN A 41 -0.42 -13.71 1.30
C ASN A 41 0.11 -13.02 0.02
N PHE A 42 -0.79 -12.51 -0.83
CA PHE A 42 -0.41 -11.70 -1.98
C PHE A 42 0.37 -10.44 -1.57
N ILE A 43 -0.01 -9.77 -0.49
CA ILE A 43 0.69 -8.58 0.03
C ILE A 43 2.11 -8.92 0.49
N ASN A 44 2.28 -10.07 1.15
CA ASN A 44 3.61 -10.55 1.53
C ASN A 44 4.48 -10.84 0.29
N LYS A 45 3.90 -11.36 -0.80
CA LYS A 45 4.63 -11.56 -2.06
C LYS A 45 5.07 -10.24 -2.70
N LEU A 46 4.28 -9.16 -2.56
CA LEU A 46 4.63 -7.83 -3.09
C LEU A 46 5.88 -7.24 -2.41
N LYS A 47 6.09 -7.48 -1.10
CA LYS A 47 7.29 -7.05 -0.38
C LYS A 47 8.59 -7.51 -1.05
N ASN A 48 8.58 -8.68 -1.68
CA ASN A 48 9.73 -9.25 -2.36
C ASN A 48 9.91 -8.74 -3.80
N LYS A 49 8.93 -8.00 -4.35
CA LYS A 49 8.91 -7.53 -5.74
C LYS A 49 9.04 -6.02 -5.89
N LEU A 50 8.54 -5.27 -4.91
CA LEU A 50 8.55 -3.82 -4.94
C LEU A 50 9.57 -3.30 -3.91
N PRO A 51 10.66 -2.63 -4.35
CA PRO A 51 11.58 -2.00 -3.41
C PRO A 51 10.84 -0.91 -2.62
N ASN A 52 11.20 -0.75 -1.35
CA ASN A 52 10.61 0.25 -0.44
C ASN A 52 9.07 0.14 -0.30
N PHE A 53 8.51 -1.06 -0.46
CA PHE A 53 7.08 -1.29 -0.29
C PHE A 53 6.67 -1.29 1.18
N ILE A 54 5.73 -0.42 1.53
CA ILE A 54 5.18 -0.30 2.88
C ILE A 54 3.80 -0.96 2.95
N ASP A 55 3.67 -1.93 3.84
CA ASP A 55 2.44 -2.69 4.00
C ASP A 55 1.56 -2.07 5.10
N PHE A 56 0.53 -1.33 4.69
CA PHE A 56 -0.52 -0.85 5.59
C PHE A 56 -1.80 -1.67 5.53
N SER A 57 -1.78 -2.86 4.93
CA SER A 57 -2.99 -3.68 4.73
C SER A 57 -3.74 -3.98 6.03
N ARG A 58 -3.05 -3.94 7.18
CA ARG A 58 -3.59 -4.13 8.54
C ARG A 58 -3.40 -2.93 9.46
N ALA A 59 -3.12 -1.74 8.92
CA ALA A 59 -2.87 -0.54 9.73
C ALA A 59 -4.12 0.00 10.43
N ILE A 60 -5.32 -0.37 9.97
CA ILE A 60 -6.61 -0.05 10.59
C ILE A 60 -7.34 -1.36 10.86
N LYS A 61 -7.83 -1.53 12.09
CA LYS A 61 -8.46 -2.78 12.57
C LYS A 61 -9.97 -2.67 12.80
N SER A 62 -10.52 -1.47 12.94
CA SER A 62 -11.97 -1.33 13.20
C SER A 62 -12.74 -1.19 11.90
N ASN A 63 -13.78 -2.01 11.72
CA ASN A 63 -14.61 -2.02 10.51
C ASN A 63 -15.40 -0.72 10.35
N GLU A 64 -15.60 0.06 11.42
CA GLU A 64 -16.28 1.36 11.37
C GLU A 64 -15.55 2.39 10.48
N TYR A 65 -14.28 2.16 10.16
CA TYR A 65 -13.45 3.02 9.32
C TYR A 65 -13.52 2.64 7.84
N PHE A 66 -14.28 1.61 7.49
CA PHE A 66 -14.40 1.10 6.14
C PHE A 66 -15.78 1.42 5.57
N LYS A 67 -15.81 1.84 4.30
CA LYS A 67 -17.04 1.91 3.50
C LYS A 67 -17.39 0.52 3.00
N ASP A 68 -16.37 -0.20 2.57
CA ASP A 68 -16.41 -1.62 2.22
C ASP A 68 -15.03 -2.23 2.52
N CYS A 69 -14.90 -3.54 2.33
CA CYS A 69 -13.70 -4.24 2.74
C CYS A 69 -12.39 -3.82 2.04
N ALA A 70 -12.49 -3.17 0.88
CA ALA A 70 -11.35 -2.67 0.12
C ALA A 70 -11.20 -1.13 0.17
N HIS A 71 -12.16 -0.41 0.74
CA HIS A 71 -12.16 1.05 0.76
C HIS A 71 -12.47 1.62 2.14
N LEU A 72 -11.60 2.51 2.61
CA LEU A 72 -11.84 3.34 3.78
C LEU A 72 -13.02 4.29 3.55
N ASN A 73 -13.75 4.63 4.61
CA ASN A 73 -14.67 5.77 4.61
C ASN A 73 -13.92 7.06 5.00
N GLY A 74 -14.63 8.19 5.08
CA GLY A 74 -14.02 9.49 5.40
C GLY A 74 -13.25 9.49 6.73
N LYS A 75 -13.79 8.87 7.79
CA LYS A 75 -13.11 8.76 9.08
C LYS A 75 -11.86 7.88 8.97
N GLY A 76 -11.98 6.75 8.26
CA GLY A 76 -10.86 5.84 8.04
C GLY A 76 -9.73 6.47 7.25
N ALA A 77 -10.06 7.26 6.23
CA ALA A 77 -9.10 8.00 5.43
C ALA A 77 -8.30 8.99 6.29
N GLN A 78 -8.96 9.76 7.17
CA GLN A 78 -8.28 10.68 8.10
C GLN A 78 -7.29 9.94 9.01
N VAL A 79 -7.72 8.83 9.62
CA VAL A 79 -6.85 8.01 10.48
C VAL A 79 -5.67 7.42 9.70
N PHE A 80 -5.92 6.93 8.49
CA PHE A 80 -4.87 6.36 7.66
C PHE A 80 -3.87 7.42 7.18
N THR A 81 -4.33 8.62 6.81
CA THR A 81 -3.46 9.73 6.40
C THR A 81 -2.46 10.09 7.49
N GLN A 82 -2.87 10.13 8.76
CA GLN A 82 -1.93 10.38 9.86
C GLN A 82 -0.82 9.32 9.91
N LYS A 83 -1.18 8.03 9.82
CA LYS A 83 -0.22 6.93 9.80
C LYS A 83 0.73 6.99 8.60
N LEU A 84 0.20 7.37 7.44
CA LEU A 84 0.96 7.53 6.21
C LEU A 84 1.98 8.66 6.33
N ILE A 85 1.59 9.82 6.89
CA ILE A 85 2.49 10.95 7.14
C ILE A 85 3.64 10.51 8.08
N ASP A 86 3.32 9.87 9.21
CA ASP A 86 4.33 9.45 10.18
C ASP A 86 5.34 8.46 9.58
N SER A 87 4.84 7.54 8.74
CA SER A 87 5.66 6.46 8.16
C SER A 87 6.47 6.91 6.94
N CYS A 88 5.90 7.74 6.06
CA CYS A 88 6.50 8.08 4.76
C CYS A 88 7.14 9.48 4.72
N LEU A 89 6.73 10.41 5.59
CA LEU A 89 7.15 11.82 5.49
C LEU A 89 7.97 12.29 6.68
N VAL A 90 7.68 11.78 7.89
CA VAL A 90 8.43 12.15 9.09
C VAL A 90 9.68 11.28 9.27
N SER A 91 9.61 10.01 8.87
CA SER A 91 10.71 9.04 9.02
C SER A 91 11.81 9.10 7.95
N HIS A 92 11.66 10.01 6.95
CA HIS A 92 12.62 10.23 5.86
C HIS A 92 13.37 11.58 5.98
N LYS A 93 13.37 12.19 7.18
CA LYS A 93 14.21 13.34 7.53
C LYS A 93 15.44 12.92 8.33
#